data_AF-A0A9Q7TW28-F1
#
_entry.id   AF-A0A9Q7TW28-F1
#
_cell.length_a   1.000
_cell.length_b   1.000
_cell.length_c   1.000
_cell.angle_alpha   90.00
_cell.angle_beta   90.00
_cell.angle_gamma   90.00
#
_symmetry.space_group_name_H-M   'P 1'
#
loop_
_entity.id
_entity.type
_entity.pdbx_description
1 polymer ?
#
loop_
_entity_poly.entity_id
_entity_poly.type
_entity_poly.pdbx_seq_one_letter_code
_entity_poly.pdbx_strand_id
1 'polypeptide(L)'
;MSSSTPNAAAAAAPPPTRPTTGRKRAPSFSEAIAQVPQNANAQDETADPAVADRIAAAAAKAAANATMDPVAASTSTTISAKQVGSHSRTPSQQREDDEIYHSQGLFKDILTFRWMTAPSSSLQLAVIFVLAYFNWNFFIGTHENNPIAPFLMLSHRVPQSEVILDSLPPNDNIQRTLQNLIPRSAESLEARYQKGYNDLLFLVFYIIVFSFLRQSTTLYIFKPFAKWWGIKSESKQARFTEQGYAVLYWGSAAALGLYVMSFQDSWWYNLEHLWLKYPHWQMRSELKLYYLLQFSFWLQQALVMLLRLEKPRKDYYELIAHHLVTLWLIGWSYLINLTMIGTTVFVCMDIPDTWLGFSKALNYMGLDNITVAIFAIFMVIWTYFRIYLSAATLHSVWYQFGLIPRYAREWEPEKGLWLVSWMRYQIFAPLFLLLLLNLFWYALMWRIMFRAIRGVVEDEREAGEDEEEEEEEEKKKDQ
;
A
#
# COMPACT_ATOMS: atom_id res chain seq x y z
N MET A 1 -66.44 69.44 8.55
CA MET A 1 -65.70 68.59 7.58
C MET A 1 -64.29 69.14 7.41
N SER A 2 -63.31 68.31 7.77
CA SER A 2 -61.91 68.26 7.30
C SER A 2 -61.04 69.52 7.41
N SER A 3 -60.25 69.56 8.48
CA SER A 3 -59.10 70.42 8.77
C SER A 3 -57.84 70.04 7.98
N SER A 4 -57.08 71.05 7.54
CA SER A 4 -55.76 70.99 6.93
C SER A 4 -54.64 70.98 7.99
N THR A 5 -53.64 70.11 7.83
CA THR A 5 -52.28 70.26 8.40
C THR A 5 -51.27 69.47 7.55
N PRO A 6 -50.09 70.03 7.21
CA PRO A 6 -48.99 69.29 6.59
C PRO A 6 -48.05 68.71 7.66
N ASN A 7 -47.56 67.49 7.39
CA ASN A 7 -46.74 66.70 8.31
C ASN A 7 -45.26 67.17 8.33
N ALA A 8 -44.72 67.28 9.53
CA ALA A 8 -43.33 67.61 9.83
C ALA A 8 -42.38 66.44 9.55
N ALA A 9 -41.20 66.74 8.99
CA ALA A 9 -40.09 65.81 8.82
C ALA A 9 -39.31 65.69 10.15
N ALA A 10 -39.26 64.48 10.71
CA ALA A 10 -38.43 64.12 11.85
C ALA A 10 -37.36 63.10 11.41
N ALA A 11 -36.13 63.33 11.88
CA ALA A 11 -34.92 62.57 11.57
C ALA A 11 -34.96 61.11 12.08
N ALA A 12 -34.36 60.18 11.31
CA ALA A 12 -34.11 58.80 11.74
C ALA A 12 -32.59 58.51 11.71
N ALA A 13 -32.07 58.05 12.84
CA ALA A 13 -30.68 57.61 13.04
C ALA A 13 -30.40 56.26 12.33
N PRO A 14 -29.15 55.96 11.95
CA PRO A 14 -28.78 54.67 11.38
C PRO A 14 -28.83 53.53 12.42
N PRO A 15 -29.12 52.28 12.00
CA PRO A 15 -29.30 51.14 12.92
C PRO A 15 -27.95 50.63 13.49
N PRO A 16 -27.96 49.97 14.66
CA PRO A 16 -26.75 49.54 15.35
C PRO A 16 -26.05 48.37 14.65
N THR A 17 -24.72 48.46 14.54
CA THR A 17 -23.83 47.39 14.06
C THR A 17 -23.78 46.22 15.04
N ARG A 18 -24.06 45.01 14.54
CA ARG A 18 -23.97 43.75 15.29
C ARG A 18 -22.49 43.39 15.54
N PRO A 19 -22.08 42.96 16.75
CA PRO A 19 -20.71 42.55 17.01
C PRO A 19 -20.40 41.23 16.30
N THR A 20 -19.29 41.21 15.56
CA THR A 20 -18.71 40.02 14.92
C THR A 20 -18.02 39.17 15.97
N THR A 21 -18.74 38.20 16.55
CA THR A 21 -18.13 37.08 17.26
C THR A 21 -17.76 36.01 16.23
N GLY A 22 -16.45 35.91 15.93
CA GLY A 22 -15.89 34.84 15.13
C GLY A 22 -16.00 33.51 15.89
N ARG A 23 -17.10 32.78 15.67
CA ARG A 23 -17.20 31.38 16.07
C ARG A 23 -16.46 30.58 14.99
N LYS A 24 -15.27 30.04 15.31
CA LYS A 24 -14.61 29.03 14.46
C LYS A 24 -15.63 27.91 14.21
N ARG A 25 -15.83 27.59 12.93
CA ARG A 25 -16.76 26.54 12.50
C ARG A 25 -16.16 25.21 12.92
N ALA A 26 -16.91 24.38 13.64
CA ALA A 26 -16.47 23.02 13.94
C ALA A 26 -16.11 22.31 12.63
N PRO A 27 -14.97 21.61 12.56
CA PRO A 27 -14.57 20.94 11.35
C PRO A 27 -15.63 19.90 10.95
N SER A 28 -15.86 19.87 9.65
CA SER A 28 -16.87 19.05 9.01
C SER A 28 -16.51 17.57 9.11
N PHE A 29 -17.52 16.70 9.04
CA PHE A 29 -17.36 15.24 9.12
C PHE A 29 -16.30 14.70 8.13
N SER A 30 -16.11 15.35 7.00
CA SER A 30 -15.01 15.10 6.07
C SER A 30 -13.65 15.32 6.68
N GLU A 31 -13.39 16.42 7.36
CA GLU A 31 -12.08 16.68 7.96
C GLU A 31 -11.72 15.56 8.97
N ALA A 32 -12.71 14.94 9.62
CA ALA A 32 -12.49 13.75 10.46
C ALA A 32 -12.14 12.46 9.67
N ILE A 33 -12.59 12.31 8.42
CA ILE A 33 -12.18 11.18 7.54
C ILE A 33 -10.76 11.38 7.00
N ALA A 34 -10.37 12.62 6.71
CA ALA A 34 -8.98 12.97 6.34
C ALA A 34 -8.00 12.49 7.42
N GLN A 35 -8.43 12.63 8.67
CA GLN A 35 -7.74 12.25 9.90
C GLN A 35 -7.90 10.78 10.27
N VAL A 36 -8.53 9.94 9.43
CA VAL A 36 -8.44 8.49 9.58
C VAL A 36 -6.99 8.12 9.32
N PRO A 37 -6.18 7.92 10.37
CA PRO A 37 -4.81 7.53 10.14
C PRO A 37 -4.87 6.08 9.65
N GLN A 38 -3.81 5.61 9.00
CA GLN A 38 -3.44 4.25 9.39
C GLN A 38 -3.02 4.39 10.86
N ASN A 39 -3.96 4.40 11.83
CA ASN A 39 -3.72 4.13 13.26
C ASN A 39 -3.63 5.32 14.22
N ALA A 40 -4.40 5.22 15.31
CA ALA A 40 -4.35 6.10 16.46
C ALA A 40 -3.66 5.43 17.67
N ASN A 41 -2.98 6.26 18.48
CA ASN A 41 -2.41 6.04 19.81
C ASN A 41 -1.32 4.96 20.00
N ALA A 42 -0.11 5.44 20.30
CA ALA A 42 0.54 5.16 21.57
C ALA A 42 0.88 6.50 22.24
N GLN A 43 0.29 6.77 23.41
CA GLN A 43 0.86 7.72 24.36
C GLN A 43 1.98 6.99 25.09
N ASP A 44 3.15 7.61 25.04
CA ASP A 44 4.19 7.67 26.07
C ASP A 44 4.24 6.53 27.10
N GLU A 45 5.20 5.62 26.91
CA GLU A 45 5.88 4.92 28.00
C GLU A 45 7.31 4.54 27.54
N THR A 46 8.24 5.45 27.82
CA THR A 46 9.65 5.22 28.16
C THR A 46 10.44 4.19 27.33
N ALA A 47 11.00 4.64 26.20
CA ALA A 47 12.25 4.08 25.71
C ALA A 47 13.39 5.00 26.16
N ASP A 48 14.20 4.52 27.10
CA ASP A 48 15.37 5.20 27.65
C ASP A 48 16.27 5.74 26.50
N PRO A 49 16.49 7.06 26.40
CA PRO A 49 17.27 7.67 25.32
C PRO A 49 18.70 7.11 25.24
N ALA A 50 19.21 6.53 26.33
CA ALA A 50 20.52 5.88 26.34
C ALA A 50 20.61 4.61 25.45
N VAL A 51 19.49 3.95 25.14
CA VAL A 51 19.47 2.75 24.27
C VAL A 51 19.47 3.15 22.80
N ALA A 52 18.74 4.20 22.44
CA ALA A 52 18.75 4.79 21.10
C ALA A 52 20.13 5.35 20.75
N ASP A 53 20.77 6.04 21.70
CA ASP A 53 22.13 6.56 21.53
C ASP A 53 23.18 5.45 21.42
N ARG A 54 22.98 4.30 22.07
CA ARG A 54 23.90 3.14 21.94
C ARG A 54 23.78 2.47 20.58
N ILE A 55 22.58 2.39 20.01
CA ILE A 55 22.35 1.83 18.67
C ILE A 55 22.86 2.80 17.60
N ALA A 56 22.62 4.10 17.78
CA ALA A 56 23.17 5.15 16.91
C ALA A 56 24.70 5.23 16.99
N ALA A 57 25.29 5.10 18.19
CA ALA A 57 26.74 5.06 18.36
C ALA A 57 27.37 3.80 17.77
N ALA A 58 26.70 2.64 17.82
CA ALA A 58 27.17 1.43 17.15
C ALA A 58 27.15 1.57 15.62
N ALA A 59 26.12 2.21 15.06
CA ALA A 59 26.01 2.50 13.63
C ALA A 59 27.02 3.58 13.17
N ALA A 60 27.23 4.63 13.96
CA ALA A 60 28.20 5.68 13.68
C ALA A 60 29.65 5.17 13.76
N LYS A 61 29.93 4.24 14.68
CA LYS A 61 31.27 3.62 14.82
C LYS A 61 31.58 2.65 13.68
N ALA A 62 30.57 2.09 13.03
CA ALA A 62 30.74 1.34 11.78
C ALA A 62 31.01 2.27 10.57
N ALA A 63 30.50 3.50 10.59
CA ALA A 63 30.70 4.49 9.54
C ALA A 63 32.02 5.30 9.68
N ALA A 64 32.52 5.49 10.90
CA ALA A 64 33.70 6.32 11.18
C ALA A 64 35.07 5.66 10.88
N ASN A 65 35.09 4.40 10.43
CA ASN A 65 36.34 3.74 9.99
C ASN A 65 36.68 4.00 8.50
N ALA A 66 35.95 4.88 7.82
CA ALA A 66 36.27 5.31 6.47
C ALA A 66 36.61 6.81 6.44
N THR A 67 37.91 7.07 6.29
CA THR A 67 38.55 8.29 5.77
C THR A 67 38.64 9.53 6.67
N MET A 68 39.87 10.07 6.69
CA MET A 68 40.42 11.11 7.55
C MET A 68 40.13 12.53 7.02
N ASP A 69 39.99 13.44 7.99
CA ASP A 69 40.11 14.91 8.07
C ASP A 69 41.24 15.60 7.26
N PRO A 70 41.40 16.96 7.29
CA PRO A 70 40.45 18.08 7.48
C PRO A 70 40.75 19.31 6.55
N VAL A 71 40.02 20.43 6.70
CA VAL A 71 40.56 21.82 6.94
C VAL A 71 39.45 22.90 6.86
N ALA A 72 39.62 23.92 7.71
CA ALA A 72 38.70 24.93 8.24
C ALA A 72 38.42 26.18 7.37
N ALA A 73 37.37 26.95 7.73
CA ALA A 73 37.41 28.41 7.96
C ALA A 73 36.09 28.98 8.53
N SER A 74 36.21 29.94 9.46
CA SER A 74 35.19 30.78 10.14
C SER A 74 34.60 31.86 9.19
N THR A 75 33.56 32.67 9.45
CA THR A 75 33.14 33.48 10.63
C THR A 75 31.82 34.23 10.33
N SER A 76 31.14 34.71 11.39
CA SER A 76 30.34 35.97 11.56
C SER A 76 28.88 36.11 11.08
N THR A 77 27.99 36.01 12.08
CA THR A 77 26.85 36.87 12.50
C THR A 77 26.33 38.01 11.59
N THR A 78 25.01 38.06 11.35
CA THR A 78 24.20 39.30 11.50
C THR A 78 22.70 38.99 11.66
N ILE A 79 22.10 39.52 12.73
CA ILE A 79 20.66 39.51 13.02
C ILE A 79 19.98 40.63 12.21
N SER A 80 18.88 40.33 11.51
CA SER A 80 17.95 41.37 11.04
C SER A 80 16.51 40.85 11.06
N ALA A 81 15.70 41.42 11.94
CA ALA A 81 14.27 41.17 12.07
C ALA A 81 13.50 41.67 10.83
N LYS A 82 12.55 40.88 10.30
CA LYS A 82 11.46 41.42 9.48
C LYS A 82 10.24 40.49 9.30
N GLN A 83 9.10 41.03 9.76
CA GLN A 83 7.71 40.91 9.26
C GLN A 83 7.11 39.55 8.90
N VAL A 84 6.11 39.20 9.72
CA VAL A 84 5.06 38.20 9.52
C VAL A 84 4.30 38.44 8.22
N GLY A 85 4.37 37.48 7.31
CA GLY A 85 3.56 37.35 6.11
C GLY A 85 3.37 35.86 5.81
N SER A 86 2.13 35.46 5.54
CA SER A 86 1.70 34.12 5.10
C SER A 86 2.79 33.41 4.28
N HIS A 87 3.37 32.33 4.84
CA HIS A 87 4.45 31.59 4.20
C HIS A 87 3.87 30.67 3.11
N SER A 88 3.91 31.13 1.86
CA SER A 88 4.10 30.22 0.74
C SER A 88 5.49 29.59 0.87
N ARG A 89 5.60 28.26 0.75
CA ARG A 89 6.88 27.53 0.70
C ARG A 89 7.92 28.28 -0.14
N THR A 90 9.16 28.31 0.33
CA THR A 90 10.24 28.98 -0.41
C THR A 90 10.47 28.25 -1.75
N PRO A 91 10.79 28.98 -2.84
CA PRO A 91 11.06 28.37 -4.15
C PRO A 91 12.19 27.32 -4.12
N SER A 92 13.06 27.37 -3.12
CA SER A 92 14.14 26.40 -2.88
C SER A 92 13.64 25.05 -2.38
N GLN A 93 12.75 25.01 -1.38
CA GLN A 93 12.18 23.76 -0.85
C GLN A 93 11.26 23.08 -1.88
N GLN A 94 10.52 23.88 -2.65
CA GLN A 94 9.68 23.38 -3.74
C GLN A 94 10.54 22.84 -4.90
N ARG A 95 11.73 23.40 -5.13
CA ARG A 95 12.74 22.86 -6.05
C ARG A 95 13.35 21.55 -5.56
N GLU A 96 13.65 21.42 -4.27
CA GLU A 96 14.22 20.20 -3.70
C GLU A 96 13.25 19.01 -3.82
N ASP A 97 11.96 19.21 -3.53
CA ASP A 97 10.93 18.17 -3.68
C ASP A 97 10.74 17.75 -5.15
N ASP A 98 10.77 18.70 -6.09
CA ASP A 98 10.70 18.41 -7.53
C ASP A 98 12.00 17.72 -8.03
N GLU A 99 13.16 18.05 -7.47
CA GLU A 99 14.46 17.41 -7.82
C GLU A 99 14.48 15.91 -7.51
N ILE A 100 13.77 15.43 -6.47
CA ILE A 100 13.72 14.01 -6.10
C ILE A 100 13.18 13.13 -7.24
N TYR A 101 12.24 13.66 -8.03
CA TYR A 101 11.61 12.96 -9.15
C TYR A 101 12.38 13.08 -10.46
N HIS A 102 13.41 13.92 -10.51
CA HIS A 102 14.27 14.09 -11.67
C HIS A 102 15.49 13.18 -11.63
N SER A 103 15.71 12.44 -12.73
CA SER A 103 16.91 11.63 -12.91
C SER A 103 18.18 12.49 -12.87
N GLN A 104 19.20 12.03 -12.15
CA GLN A 104 20.54 12.62 -12.19
C GLN A 104 21.51 11.80 -13.07
N GLY A 105 20.95 10.92 -13.91
CA GLY A 105 21.67 9.97 -14.75
C GLY A 105 21.57 8.55 -14.21
N LEU A 106 21.37 7.59 -15.12
CA LEU A 106 21.03 6.20 -14.82
C LEU A 106 21.98 5.54 -13.80
N PHE A 107 23.29 5.63 -14.01
CA PHE A 107 24.27 5.01 -13.11
C PHE A 107 24.22 5.57 -11.69
N LYS A 108 24.10 6.90 -11.56
CA LYS A 108 23.99 7.56 -10.26
C LYS A 108 22.69 7.18 -9.58
N ASP A 109 21.59 7.14 -10.33
CA ASP A 109 20.28 6.78 -9.82
C ASP A 109 20.23 5.31 -9.36
N ILE A 110 20.91 4.38 -10.05
CA ILE A 110 21.08 2.98 -9.61
C ILE A 110 21.80 2.91 -8.27
N LEU A 111 22.97 3.55 -8.16
CA LEU A 111 23.79 3.53 -6.94
C LEU A 111 23.10 4.18 -5.74
N THR A 112 22.24 5.16 -5.98
CA THR A 112 21.53 5.91 -4.94
C THR A 112 20.09 5.45 -4.71
N PHE A 113 19.65 4.38 -5.38
CA PHE A 113 18.26 3.88 -5.37
C PHE A 113 17.19 4.89 -5.84
N ARG A 114 17.59 6.06 -6.35
CA ARG A 114 16.68 7.09 -6.88
C ARG A 114 15.90 6.63 -8.10
N TRP A 115 16.32 5.57 -8.76
CA TRP A 115 15.52 4.97 -9.82
C TRP A 115 14.12 4.58 -9.36
N MET A 116 13.92 4.26 -8.07
CA MET A 116 12.60 3.93 -7.50
C MET A 116 11.66 5.14 -7.37
N THR A 117 12.20 6.37 -7.36
CA THR A 117 11.44 7.63 -7.28
C THR A 117 11.39 8.39 -8.61
N ALA A 118 12.39 8.19 -9.48
CA ALA A 118 12.46 8.82 -10.80
C ALA A 118 11.87 7.90 -11.89
N PRO A 119 10.73 8.26 -12.52
CA PRO A 119 10.06 7.41 -13.51
C PRO A 119 10.92 7.15 -14.75
N SER A 120 11.69 8.15 -15.21
CA SER A 120 12.56 8.00 -16.38
C SER A 120 13.66 6.96 -16.17
N SER A 121 14.26 6.91 -14.98
CA SER A 121 15.32 5.95 -14.64
C SER A 121 14.76 4.54 -14.49
N SER A 122 13.63 4.36 -13.81
CA SER A 122 12.92 3.06 -13.78
C SER A 122 12.54 2.57 -15.18
N LEU A 123 12.05 3.46 -16.05
CA LEU A 123 11.70 3.11 -17.42
C LEU A 123 12.93 2.67 -18.22
N GLN A 124 14.03 3.42 -18.13
CA GLN A 124 15.29 3.06 -18.78
C GLN A 124 15.78 1.68 -18.32
N LEU A 125 15.73 1.39 -17.02
CA LEU A 125 16.06 0.07 -16.49
C LEU A 125 15.18 -1.03 -17.07
N ALA A 126 13.85 -0.86 -17.06
CA ALA A 126 12.93 -1.85 -17.62
C ALA A 126 13.18 -2.07 -19.12
N VAL A 127 13.40 -1.00 -19.88
CA VAL A 127 13.68 -1.05 -21.32
C VAL A 127 14.97 -1.81 -21.62
N ILE A 128 16.02 -1.70 -20.79
CA ILE A 128 17.25 -2.48 -20.96
C ILE A 128 16.96 -3.98 -20.96
N PHE A 129 16.16 -4.49 -20.03
CA PHE A 129 15.79 -5.90 -19.98
C PHE A 129 14.96 -6.32 -21.20
N VAL A 130 13.99 -5.50 -21.61
CA VAL A 130 13.15 -5.76 -22.79
C VAL A 130 13.99 -5.80 -24.06
N LEU A 131 14.88 -4.82 -24.25
CA LEU A 131 15.78 -4.78 -25.40
C LEU A 131 16.77 -5.95 -25.37
N ALA A 132 17.31 -6.32 -24.21
CA ALA A 132 18.19 -7.47 -24.08
C ALA A 132 17.47 -8.78 -24.44
N TYR A 133 16.21 -8.95 -24.03
CA TYR A 133 15.38 -10.09 -24.39
C TYR A 133 15.19 -10.20 -25.91
N PHE A 134 14.78 -9.12 -26.57
CA PHE A 134 14.60 -9.12 -28.02
C PHE A 134 15.92 -9.25 -28.77
N ASN A 135 16.97 -8.56 -28.32
CA ASN A 135 18.29 -8.66 -28.95
C ASN A 135 18.81 -10.10 -28.92
N TRP A 136 18.62 -10.81 -27.80
CA TRP A 136 18.97 -12.22 -27.71
C TRP A 136 18.19 -13.06 -28.72
N ASN A 137 16.86 -12.93 -28.76
CA ASN A 137 15.99 -13.74 -29.62
C ASN A 137 16.18 -13.48 -31.12
N PHE A 138 16.61 -12.27 -31.51
CA PHE A 138 16.77 -11.92 -32.92
C PHE A 138 18.21 -12.09 -33.43
N PHE A 139 19.23 -11.89 -32.59
CA PHE A 139 20.61 -11.78 -33.07
C PHE A 139 21.58 -12.79 -32.45
N ILE A 140 21.29 -13.35 -31.27
CA ILE A 140 22.27 -14.15 -30.52
C ILE A 140 21.88 -15.62 -30.46
N GLY A 141 20.68 -15.91 -29.98
CA GLY A 141 20.25 -17.26 -29.65
C GLY A 141 18.77 -17.50 -29.90
N THR A 142 18.26 -18.60 -29.35
CA THR A 142 16.86 -19.00 -29.48
C THR A 142 16.03 -18.54 -28.28
N HIS A 143 14.71 -18.51 -28.45
CA HIS A 143 13.76 -18.20 -27.39
C HIS A 143 13.89 -19.13 -26.18
N GLU A 144 14.16 -20.42 -26.42
CA GLU A 144 14.23 -21.45 -25.37
C GLU A 144 15.44 -21.28 -24.43
N ASN A 145 16.53 -20.70 -24.93
CA ASN A 145 17.79 -20.56 -24.19
C ASN A 145 18.06 -19.11 -23.77
N ASN A 146 17.03 -18.26 -23.76
CA ASN A 146 17.21 -16.85 -23.46
C ASN A 146 17.40 -16.61 -21.95
N PRO A 147 18.58 -16.14 -21.49
CA PRO A 147 18.85 -15.91 -20.06
C PRO A 147 18.05 -14.75 -19.47
N ILE A 148 17.46 -13.90 -20.32
CA ILE A 148 16.63 -12.76 -19.92
C ILE A 148 15.15 -13.16 -19.83
N ALA A 149 14.72 -14.25 -20.46
CA ALA A 149 13.33 -14.70 -20.42
C ALA A 149 12.77 -14.85 -18.99
N PRO A 150 13.51 -15.40 -18.01
CA PRO A 150 13.05 -15.46 -16.61
C PRO A 150 12.66 -14.13 -15.95
N PHE A 151 13.23 -13.00 -16.41
CA PHE A 151 12.89 -11.69 -15.87
C PHE A 151 11.52 -11.22 -16.37
N LEU A 152 11.17 -11.52 -17.62
CA LEU A 152 9.95 -11.01 -18.26
C LEU A 152 8.78 -12.00 -18.25
N MET A 153 9.07 -13.30 -18.26
CA MET A 153 8.10 -14.36 -18.52
C MET A 153 8.01 -15.35 -17.36
N LEU A 154 6.86 -16.02 -17.25
CA LEU A 154 6.70 -17.11 -16.29
C LEU A 154 7.66 -18.26 -16.62
N SER A 155 8.43 -18.68 -15.63
CA SER A 155 9.38 -19.79 -15.73
C SER A 155 8.75 -21.12 -15.30
N HIS A 156 9.40 -22.26 -15.56
CA HIS A 156 9.02 -23.60 -15.08
C HIS A 156 7.62 -24.07 -15.52
N ARG A 157 7.36 -24.12 -16.83
CA ARG A 157 6.16 -24.75 -17.40
C ARG A 157 6.23 -26.27 -17.20
N VAL A 158 5.14 -26.87 -16.72
CA VAL A 158 5.01 -28.32 -16.53
C VAL A 158 4.79 -28.98 -17.90
N PRO A 159 5.48 -30.10 -18.21
CA PRO A 159 5.21 -30.86 -19.42
C PRO A 159 3.75 -31.33 -19.47
N GLN A 160 3.11 -31.24 -20.64
CA GLN A 160 1.68 -31.55 -20.80
C GLN A 160 1.33 -33.01 -20.41
N SER A 161 2.30 -33.93 -20.53
CA SER A 161 2.17 -35.33 -20.09
C SER A 161 2.00 -35.50 -18.58
N GLU A 162 2.39 -34.52 -17.77
CA GLU A 162 2.33 -34.55 -16.31
C GLU A 162 1.19 -33.69 -15.73
N VAL A 163 0.48 -32.96 -16.59
CA VAL A 163 -0.59 -32.05 -16.18
C VAL A 163 -1.80 -32.86 -15.71
N ILE A 164 -2.27 -32.53 -14.50
CA ILE A 164 -3.49 -33.08 -13.92
C ILE A 164 -4.58 -32.01 -14.02
N LEU A 165 -5.63 -32.27 -14.81
CA LEU A 165 -6.77 -31.39 -14.96
C LEU A 165 -7.90 -31.84 -14.05
N ASP A 166 -8.44 -30.93 -13.24
CA ASP A 166 -9.70 -31.15 -12.56
C ASP A 166 -10.86 -31.12 -13.57
N SER A 167 -11.76 -32.09 -13.49
CA SER A 167 -12.74 -32.41 -14.55
C SER A 167 -14.16 -31.92 -14.29
N LEU A 168 -14.41 -31.15 -13.22
CA LEU A 168 -15.77 -30.75 -12.86
C LEU A 168 -16.00 -29.24 -13.08
N PRO A 169 -17.05 -28.85 -13.83
CA PRO A 169 -17.42 -27.46 -13.95
C PRO A 169 -17.90 -26.92 -12.59
N PRO A 170 -17.63 -25.66 -12.24
CA PRO A 170 -18.02 -25.10 -10.95
C PRO A 170 -19.54 -25.09 -10.81
N ASN A 171 -20.09 -25.25 -9.60
CA ASN A 171 -21.54 -25.22 -9.39
C ASN A 171 -22.11 -23.79 -9.27
N ASP A 172 -21.26 -22.82 -8.89
CA ASP A 172 -21.65 -21.43 -8.68
C ASP A 172 -21.71 -20.64 -10.01
N ASN A 173 -22.83 -19.96 -10.24
CA ASN A 173 -23.05 -19.12 -11.42
C ASN A 173 -22.09 -17.92 -11.48
N ILE A 174 -21.75 -17.33 -10.34
CA ILE A 174 -20.81 -16.19 -10.28
C ILE A 174 -19.42 -16.69 -10.66
N GLN A 175 -19.01 -17.83 -10.10
CA GLN A 175 -17.75 -18.47 -10.45
C GLN A 175 -17.67 -18.75 -11.95
N ARG A 176 -18.69 -19.39 -12.54
CA ARG A 176 -18.76 -19.62 -14.00
C ARG A 176 -18.63 -18.33 -14.81
N THR A 177 -19.34 -17.29 -14.39
CA THR A 177 -19.34 -16.00 -15.09
C THR A 177 -17.94 -15.38 -15.08
N LEU A 178 -17.27 -15.36 -13.92
CA LEU A 178 -15.90 -14.86 -13.80
C LEU A 178 -14.92 -15.69 -14.63
N GLN A 179 -15.07 -17.02 -14.62
CA GLN A 179 -14.20 -17.90 -15.40
C GLN A 179 -14.32 -17.66 -16.91
N ASN A 180 -15.52 -17.27 -17.38
CA ASN A 180 -15.83 -17.00 -18.79
C ASN A 180 -15.62 -15.53 -19.19
N LEU A 181 -15.23 -14.65 -18.26
CA LEU A 181 -15.04 -13.22 -18.52
C LEU A 181 -13.98 -12.95 -19.59
N ILE A 182 -12.92 -13.78 -19.62
CA ILE A 182 -11.78 -13.65 -20.54
C ILE A 182 -11.75 -14.90 -21.45
N PRO A 183 -11.98 -14.74 -22.77
CA PRO A 183 -11.83 -15.82 -23.74
C PRO A 183 -10.41 -16.40 -23.70
N ARG A 184 -10.29 -17.72 -23.70
CA ARG A 184 -9.01 -18.42 -23.58
C ARG A 184 -8.89 -19.57 -24.57
N SER A 185 -7.67 -19.78 -25.06
CA SER A 185 -7.36 -20.96 -25.87
C SER A 185 -7.35 -22.21 -25.01
N ALA A 186 -7.63 -23.38 -25.61
CA ALA A 186 -7.53 -24.66 -24.91
C ALA A 186 -6.13 -24.86 -24.31
N GLU A 187 -5.07 -24.50 -25.04
CA GLU A 187 -3.70 -24.60 -24.55
C GLU A 187 -3.46 -23.76 -23.28
N SER A 188 -4.01 -22.54 -23.22
CA SER A 188 -3.87 -21.68 -22.03
C SER A 188 -4.63 -22.23 -20.81
N LEU A 189 -5.74 -22.93 -21.02
CA LEU A 189 -6.50 -23.58 -19.95
C LEU A 189 -5.78 -24.80 -19.38
N GLU A 190 -4.99 -25.49 -20.21
CA GLU A 190 -4.21 -26.67 -19.83
C GLU A 190 -2.82 -26.34 -19.28
N ALA A 191 -2.28 -25.16 -19.60
CA ALA A 191 -0.95 -24.77 -19.13
C ALA A 191 -0.87 -24.77 -17.59
N ARG A 192 0.14 -25.47 -17.06
CA ARG A 192 0.50 -25.48 -15.64
C ARG A 192 1.95 -25.09 -15.46
N TYR A 193 2.25 -24.51 -14.31
CA TYR A 193 3.56 -24.04 -13.91
C TYR A 193 3.88 -24.54 -12.51
N GLN A 194 5.16 -24.81 -12.27
CA GLN A 194 5.71 -25.09 -10.95
C GLN A 194 6.52 -23.89 -10.47
N LYS A 195 6.91 -23.90 -9.20
CA LYS A 195 7.84 -22.91 -8.63
C LYS A 195 9.28 -23.24 -9.02
N GLY A 196 10.15 -22.23 -9.06
CA GLY A 196 11.59 -22.46 -9.09
C GLY A 196 12.41 -21.18 -8.96
N TYR A 197 13.74 -21.32 -8.90
CA TYR A 197 14.63 -20.19 -8.56
C TYR A 197 14.59 -19.04 -9.56
N ASN A 198 14.29 -19.32 -10.83
CA ASN A 198 14.11 -18.30 -11.86
C ASN A 198 12.95 -17.33 -11.56
N ASP A 199 12.02 -17.70 -10.67
CA ASP A 199 10.96 -16.79 -10.23
C ASP A 199 11.53 -15.59 -9.45
N LEU A 200 12.71 -15.70 -8.82
CA LEU A 200 13.38 -14.56 -8.19
C LEU A 200 13.79 -13.48 -9.20
N LEU A 201 14.18 -13.89 -10.42
CA LEU A 201 14.53 -12.95 -11.50
C LEU A 201 13.30 -12.19 -11.98
N PHE A 202 12.15 -12.89 -12.06
CA PHE A 202 10.86 -12.28 -12.31
C PHE A 202 10.55 -11.20 -11.25
N LEU A 203 10.72 -11.52 -9.96
CA LEU A 203 10.49 -10.55 -8.88
C LEU A 203 11.35 -9.29 -9.04
N VAL A 204 12.65 -9.45 -9.33
CA VAL A 204 13.57 -8.32 -9.52
C VAL A 204 13.11 -7.39 -10.64
N PHE A 205 12.73 -7.94 -11.80
CA PHE A 205 12.26 -7.13 -12.91
C PHE A 205 10.94 -6.43 -12.58
N TYR A 206 9.98 -7.12 -11.97
CA TYR A 206 8.69 -6.52 -11.68
C TYR A 206 8.73 -5.51 -10.53
N ILE A 207 9.71 -5.55 -9.62
CA ILE A 207 9.99 -4.44 -8.69
C ILE A 207 10.28 -3.15 -9.48
N ILE A 208 11.09 -3.23 -10.55
CA ILE A 208 11.39 -2.08 -11.42
C ILE A 208 10.13 -1.58 -12.12
N VAL A 209 9.33 -2.51 -12.65
CA VAL A 209 8.05 -2.17 -13.31
C VAL A 209 7.09 -1.49 -12.33
N PHE A 210 6.96 -1.98 -11.10
CA PHE A 210 6.08 -1.36 -10.10
C PHE A 210 6.58 0.01 -9.65
N SER A 211 7.90 0.20 -9.50
CA SER A 211 8.48 1.53 -9.25
C SER A 211 8.15 2.51 -10.38
N PHE A 212 8.29 2.08 -11.64
CA PHE A 212 7.89 2.89 -12.80
C PHE A 212 6.39 3.23 -12.78
N LEU A 213 5.52 2.23 -12.58
CA LEU A 213 4.07 2.40 -12.59
C LEU A 213 3.61 3.33 -11.48
N ARG A 214 4.14 3.17 -10.25
CA ARG A 214 3.86 4.04 -9.11
C ARG A 214 4.13 5.51 -9.46
N GLN A 215 5.36 5.82 -9.83
CA GLN A 215 5.75 7.21 -10.08
C GLN A 215 5.03 7.80 -11.30
N SER A 216 4.85 7.01 -12.36
CA SER A 216 4.18 7.48 -13.58
C SER A 216 2.70 7.79 -13.35
N THR A 217 1.98 6.93 -12.62
CA THR A 217 0.57 7.16 -12.31
C THR A 217 0.40 8.33 -11.35
N THR A 218 1.24 8.44 -10.32
CA THR A 218 1.27 9.60 -9.39
C THR A 218 1.49 10.91 -10.14
N LEU A 219 2.53 11.02 -10.97
CA LEU A 219 2.94 12.28 -11.61
C LEU A 219 2.14 12.63 -12.87
N TYR A 220 1.80 11.66 -13.72
CA TYR A 220 1.20 11.92 -15.03
C TYR A 220 -0.31 11.68 -15.08
N ILE A 221 -0.91 11.02 -14.08
CA ILE A 221 -2.36 10.78 -14.04
C ILE A 221 -2.99 11.52 -12.87
N PHE A 222 -2.57 11.22 -11.64
CA PHE A 222 -3.26 11.74 -10.45
C PHE A 222 -2.89 13.19 -10.12
N LYS A 223 -1.63 13.61 -10.27
CA LYS A 223 -1.22 15.01 -10.05
C LYS A 223 -1.94 15.99 -10.99
N PRO A 224 -2.01 15.77 -12.33
CA PRO A 224 -2.76 16.67 -13.20
C PRO A 224 -4.26 16.61 -12.93
N PHE A 225 -4.81 15.43 -12.58
CA PHE A 225 -6.21 15.33 -12.18
C PHE A 225 -6.52 16.13 -10.91
N ALA A 226 -5.65 16.07 -9.89
CA ALA A 226 -5.80 16.83 -8.65
C ALA A 226 -5.81 18.36 -8.89
N LYS A 227 -4.93 18.82 -9.79
CA LYS A 227 -4.87 20.23 -10.21
C LYS A 227 -6.12 20.64 -10.99
N TRP A 228 -6.57 19.79 -11.91
CA TRP A 228 -7.81 20.01 -12.67
C TRP A 228 -9.05 20.05 -11.77
N TRP A 229 -9.11 19.21 -10.74
CA TRP A 229 -10.18 19.21 -9.74
C TRP A 229 -10.17 20.45 -8.83
N GLY A 230 -9.04 21.15 -8.73
CA GLY A 230 -8.89 22.39 -7.97
C GLY A 230 -8.30 22.22 -6.56
N ILE A 231 -7.57 21.13 -6.29
CA ILE A 231 -6.84 20.94 -5.01
C ILE A 231 -5.62 21.87 -5.00
N LYS A 232 -5.70 22.98 -4.25
CA LYS A 232 -4.66 24.02 -4.26
C LYS A 232 -3.41 23.70 -3.43
N SER A 233 -3.55 22.97 -2.33
CA SER A 233 -2.42 22.63 -1.44
C SER A 233 -1.59 21.51 -2.05
N GLU A 234 -0.28 21.73 -2.21
CA GLU A 234 0.66 20.72 -2.71
C GLU A 234 0.75 19.50 -1.79
N SER A 235 0.67 19.69 -0.47
CA SER A 235 0.63 18.57 0.50
C SER A 235 -0.65 17.73 0.31
N LYS A 236 -1.82 18.38 0.18
CA LYS A 236 -3.08 17.67 -0.12
C LYS A 236 -3.06 16.98 -1.49
N GLN A 237 -2.44 17.61 -2.50
CA GLN A 237 -2.24 16.97 -3.81
C GLN A 237 -1.39 15.70 -3.66
N ALA A 238 -0.25 15.76 -2.97
CA ALA A 238 0.62 14.60 -2.75
C ALA A 238 -0.14 13.44 -2.09
N ARG A 239 -0.86 13.71 -0.99
CA ARG A 239 -1.69 12.70 -0.31
C ARG A 239 -2.79 12.14 -1.20
N PHE A 240 -3.48 12.99 -1.95
CA PHE A 240 -4.48 12.54 -2.93
C PHE A 240 -3.86 11.60 -3.97
N THR A 241 -2.70 11.94 -4.51
CA THR A 241 -2.03 11.09 -5.52
C THR A 241 -1.55 9.76 -4.96
N GLU A 242 -1.11 9.72 -3.70
CA GLU A 242 -0.79 8.47 -2.98
C GLU A 242 -2.03 7.58 -2.85
N GLN A 243 -3.17 8.15 -2.44
CA GLN A 243 -4.42 7.40 -2.34
C GLN A 243 -4.96 6.99 -3.71
N GLY A 244 -4.82 7.82 -4.73
CA GLY A 244 -5.19 7.49 -6.11
C GLY A 244 -4.43 6.27 -6.63
N TYR A 245 -3.11 6.24 -6.41
CA TYR A 245 -2.30 5.07 -6.74
C TYR A 245 -2.73 3.83 -5.94
N ALA A 246 -2.98 3.98 -4.64
CA ALA A 246 -3.46 2.89 -3.80
C ALA A 246 -4.78 2.30 -4.32
N VAL A 247 -5.76 3.14 -4.68
CA VAL A 247 -7.04 2.67 -5.26
C VAL A 247 -6.82 1.94 -6.58
N LEU A 248 -5.97 2.49 -7.45
CA LEU A 248 -5.65 1.86 -8.75
C LEU A 248 -5.02 0.48 -8.55
N TYR A 249 -4.02 0.38 -7.66
CA TYR A 249 -3.33 -0.87 -7.39
C TYR A 249 -4.25 -1.88 -6.70
N TRP A 250 -4.77 -1.55 -5.51
CA TRP A 250 -5.58 -2.48 -4.72
C TRP A 250 -6.87 -2.86 -5.45
N GLY A 251 -7.48 -1.94 -6.19
CA GLY A 251 -8.70 -2.22 -6.96
C GLY A 251 -8.45 -3.19 -8.11
N SER A 252 -7.36 -3.01 -8.85
CA SER A 252 -6.98 -3.93 -9.93
C SER A 252 -6.49 -5.28 -9.38
N ALA A 253 -5.72 -5.28 -8.29
CA ALA A 253 -5.26 -6.49 -7.61
C ALA A 253 -6.43 -7.30 -7.03
N ALA A 254 -7.41 -6.65 -6.39
CA ALA A 254 -8.63 -7.28 -5.89
C ALA A 254 -9.46 -7.91 -7.03
N ALA A 255 -9.65 -7.20 -8.14
CA ALA A 255 -10.37 -7.72 -9.30
C ALA A 255 -9.67 -8.94 -9.91
N LEU A 256 -8.34 -8.86 -10.08
CA LEU A 256 -7.52 -9.97 -10.56
C LEU A 256 -7.51 -11.14 -9.57
N GLY A 257 -7.45 -10.86 -8.27
CA GLY A 257 -7.50 -11.85 -7.20
C GLY A 257 -8.81 -12.62 -7.20
N LEU A 258 -9.96 -11.94 -7.35
CA LEU A 258 -11.27 -12.59 -7.49
C LEU A 258 -11.33 -13.45 -8.76
N TYR A 259 -10.81 -12.96 -9.88
CA TYR A 259 -10.74 -13.73 -11.12
C TYR A 259 -9.89 -15.00 -10.95
N VAL A 260 -8.70 -14.89 -10.35
CA VAL A 260 -7.79 -16.02 -10.11
C VAL A 260 -8.40 -17.02 -9.13
N MET A 261 -8.98 -16.53 -8.03
CA MET A 261 -9.62 -17.36 -7.02
C MET A 261 -10.82 -18.12 -7.60
N SER A 262 -11.49 -17.59 -8.63
CA SER A 262 -12.59 -18.29 -9.30
C SER A 262 -12.17 -19.61 -9.93
N PHE A 263 -10.89 -19.82 -10.24
CA PHE A 263 -10.36 -21.09 -10.76
C PHE A 263 -9.93 -22.09 -9.70
N GLN A 264 -10.01 -21.73 -8.42
CA GLN A 264 -9.59 -22.56 -7.31
C GLN A 264 -10.81 -23.23 -6.67
N ASP A 265 -10.63 -24.44 -6.16
CA ASP A 265 -11.67 -25.14 -5.41
C ASP A 265 -12.01 -24.42 -4.08
N SER A 266 -11.10 -23.59 -3.58
CA SER A 266 -11.31 -22.70 -2.44
C SER A 266 -12.20 -21.49 -2.74
N TRP A 267 -12.82 -21.42 -3.94
CA TRP A 267 -13.68 -20.32 -4.36
C TRP A 267 -14.70 -19.94 -3.28
N TRP A 268 -14.76 -18.63 -3.08
CA TRP A 268 -15.48 -17.94 -2.03
C TRP A 268 -15.31 -18.55 -0.63
N TYR A 269 -14.05 -18.77 -0.23
CA TYR A 269 -13.67 -19.19 1.12
C TYR A 269 -14.28 -20.55 1.50
N ASN A 270 -14.31 -21.49 0.56
CA ASN A 270 -14.51 -22.91 0.89
C ASN A 270 -13.21 -23.49 1.47
N LEU A 271 -12.97 -23.21 2.75
CA LEU A 271 -11.66 -23.34 3.38
C LEU A 271 -11.16 -24.80 3.54
N GLU A 272 -12.04 -25.79 3.40
CA GLU A 272 -11.63 -27.21 3.43
C GLU A 272 -10.64 -27.52 2.28
N HIS A 273 -10.85 -26.88 1.14
CA HIS A 273 -10.04 -27.06 -0.07
C HIS A 273 -8.65 -26.44 0.03
N LEU A 274 -8.36 -25.68 1.09
CA LEU A 274 -6.99 -25.24 1.41
C LEU A 274 -6.09 -26.43 1.76
N TRP A 275 -6.67 -27.53 2.22
CA TRP A 275 -5.96 -28.71 2.72
C TRP A 275 -6.14 -29.94 1.83
N LEU A 276 -7.34 -30.08 1.25
CA LEU A 276 -7.63 -31.16 0.31
C LEU A 276 -6.73 -31.05 -0.92
N LYS A 277 -6.32 -32.20 -1.46
CA LYS A 277 -5.43 -32.32 -2.63
C LYS A 277 -4.05 -31.64 -2.46
N TYR A 278 -3.63 -31.27 -1.24
CA TYR A 278 -2.27 -30.83 -0.98
C TYR A 278 -1.25 -31.94 -1.34
N PRO A 279 -0.12 -31.64 -2.00
CA PRO A 279 0.40 -30.31 -2.37
C PRO A 279 -0.19 -29.69 -3.66
N HIS A 280 -0.47 -28.38 -3.64
CA HIS A 280 -0.99 -27.64 -4.80
C HIS A 280 0.12 -27.10 -5.72
N TRP A 281 1.04 -27.97 -6.13
CA TRP A 281 2.24 -27.63 -6.90
C TRP A 281 2.01 -27.23 -8.38
N GLN A 282 0.92 -27.69 -9.00
CA GLN A 282 0.59 -27.36 -10.40
C GLN A 282 -0.28 -26.09 -10.45
N MET A 283 0.37 -24.93 -10.60
CA MET A 283 -0.32 -23.65 -10.67
C MET A 283 -0.76 -23.34 -12.10
N ARG A 284 -1.96 -22.80 -12.25
CA ARG A 284 -2.36 -22.15 -13.51
C ARG A 284 -1.50 -20.91 -13.78
N SER A 285 -1.35 -20.52 -15.04
CA SER A 285 -0.63 -19.31 -15.44
C SER A 285 -1.09 -18.07 -14.68
N GLU A 286 -2.41 -17.90 -14.55
CA GLU A 286 -3.05 -16.74 -13.95
C GLU A 286 -2.74 -16.68 -12.45
N LEU A 287 -2.76 -17.84 -11.77
CA LEU A 287 -2.38 -17.95 -10.37
C LEU A 287 -0.92 -17.60 -10.17
N LYS A 288 -0.01 -18.22 -10.94
CA LYS A 288 1.43 -17.97 -10.78
C LYS A 288 1.78 -16.52 -11.06
N LEU A 289 1.23 -15.95 -12.14
CA LEU A 289 1.43 -14.54 -12.49
C LEU A 289 0.94 -13.61 -11.40
N TYR A 290 -0.31 -13.77 -10.96
CA TYR A 290 -0.90 -12.96 -9.90
C TYR A 290 -0.07 -13.02 -8.61
N TYR A 291 0.35 -14.23 -8.22
CA TYR A 291 1.12 -14.45 -7.01
C TYR A 291 2.50 -13.77 -7.07
N LEU A 292 3.23 -13.93 -8.17
CA LEU A 292 4.56 -13.32 -8.35
C LEU A 292 4.47 -11.80 -8.49
N LEU A 293 3.44 -11.26 -9.15
CA LEU A 293 3.20 -9.82 -9.22
C LEU A 293 2.93 -9.22 -7.85
N GLN A 294 2.03 -9.83 -7.07
CA GLN A 294 1.77 -9.41 -5.69
C GLN A 294 3.04 -9.45 -4.85
N PHE A 295 3.83 -10.53 -4.94
CA PHE A 295 5.09 -10.63 -4.21
C PHE A 295 6.08 -9.53 -4.62
N SER A 296 6.21 -9.26 -5.92
CA SER A 296 7.08 -8.20 -6.45
C SER A 296 6.67 -6.83 -5.92
N PHE A 297 5.37 -6.55 -5.90
CA PHE A 297 4.84 -5.29 -5.37
C PHE A 297 5.12 -5.15 -3.86
N TRP A 298 4.86 -6.17 -3.06
CA TRP A 298 5.11 -6.12 -1.62
C TRP A 298 6.60 -5.99 -1.30
N LEU A 299 7.49 -6.61 -2.09
CA LEU A 299 8.92 -6.37 -2.01
C LEU A 299 9.28 -4.93 -2.39
N GLN A 300 8.71 -4.40 -3.45
CA GLN A 300 8.91 -3.02 -3.88
C GLN A 300 8.49 -2.02 -2.78
N GLN A 301 7.34 -2.22 -2.15
CA GLN A 301 6.86 -1.41 -1.03
C GLN A 301 7.78 -1.52 0.19
N ALA A 302 8.21 -2.75 0.54
CA ALA A 302 9.14 -2.96 1.64
C ALA A 302 10.49 -2.25 1.40
N LEU A 303 11.01 -2.25 0.17
CA LEU A 303 12.23 -1.54 -0.20
C LEU A 303 12.07 -0.02 -0.07
N VAL A 304 10.96 0.55 -0.57
CA VAL A 304 10.66 1.99 -0.44
C VAL A 304 10.63 2.42 1.03
N MET A 305 9.97 1.63 1.87
CA MET A 305 9.87 1.88 3.30
C MET A 305 11.23 1.74 4.01
N LEU A 306 11.96 0.64 3.77
CA LEU A 306 13.24 0.36 4.42
C LEU A 306 14.33 1.36 4.05
N LEU A 307 14.35 1.79 2.79
CA LEU A 307 15.26 2.82 2.30
C LEU A 307 14.81 4.24 2.69
N ARG A 308 13.70 4.38 3.42
CA ARG A 308 13.11 5.66 3.84
C ARG A 308 12.95 6.65 2.69
N LEU A 309 12.55 6.13 1.52
CA LEU A 309 12.26 6.97 0.35
C LEU A 309 10.93 7.73 0.52
N GLU A 310 10.12 7.34 1.50
CA GLU A 310 8.94 8.07 1.97
C GLU A 310 9.14 8.52 3.42
N LYS A 311 8.56 9.69 3.78
CA LYS A 311 8.56 10.21 5.17
C LYS A 311 7.93 9.15 6.10
N PRO A 312 8.63 8.70 7.16
CA PRO A 312 8.10 7.73 8.11
C PRO A 312 6.76 8.18 8.70
N ARG A 313 5.83 7.25 8.84
CA ARG A 313 4.49 7.48 9.41
C ARG A 313 4.50 7.27 10.93
N LYS A 314 3.47 7.72 11.63
CA LYS A 314 3.37 7.58 13.10
C LYS A 314 3.25 6.12 13.56
N ASP A 315 2.80 5.24 12.69
CA ASP A 315 2.68 3.78 12.87
C ASP A 315 3.81 3.00 12.16
N TYR A 316 4.97 3.61 12.01
CA TYR A 316 6.08 3.05 11.23
C TYR A 316 6.49 1.65 11.71
N TYR A 317 6.50 1.39 13.02
CA TYR A 317 6.88 0.08 13.55
C TYR A 317 5.82 -0.99 13.32
N GLU A 318 4.54 -0.65 13.46
CA GLU A 318 3.42 -1.54 13.15
C GLU A 318 3.37 -1.86 11.65
N LEU A 319 3.66 -0.87 10.79
CA LEU A 319 3.79 -1.08 9.34
C LEU A 319 5.00 -1.96 9.01
N ILE A 320 6.15 -1.80 9.67
CA ILE A 320 7.28 -2.73 9.50
C ILE A 320 6.88 -4.14 9.92
N ALA A 321 6.28 -4.31 11.11
CA ALA A 321 5.84 -5.62 11.60
C ALA A 321 4.86 -6.26 10.60
N HIS A 322 3.91 -5.48 10.07
CA HIS A 322 3.02 -5.92 9.02
C HIS A 322 3.77 -6.39 7.77
N HIS A 323 4.72 -5.61 7.25
CA HIS A 323 5.47 -5.98 6.04
C HIS A 323 6.30 -7.25 6.25
N LEU A 324 6.90 -7.42 7.43
CA LEU A 324 7.61 -8.66 7.78
C LEU A 324 6.67 -9.87 7.76
N VAL A 325 5.49 -9.75 8.38
CA VAL A 325 4.48 -10.81 8.40
C VAL A 325 3.93 -11.09 7.00
N THR A 326 3.63 -10.05 6.23
CA THR A 326 3.10 -10.16 4.88
C THR A 326 4.12 -10.83 3.95
N LEU A 327 5.37 -10.38 3.92
CA LEU A 327 6.43 -11.01 3.12
C LEU A 327 6.69 -12.45 3.54
N TRP A 328 6.63 -12.75 4.84
CA TRP A 328 6.70 -14.12 5.34
C TRP A 328 5.53 -14.97 4.82
N LEU A 329 4.29 -14.50 4.93
CA LEU A 329 3.12 -15.24 4.47
C LEU A 329 3.15 -15.50 2.96
N ILE A 330 3.52 -14.48 2.18
CA ILE A 330 3.63 -14.59 0.71
C ILE A 330 4.74 -15.58 0.34
N GLY A 331 5.96 -15.35 0.83
CA GLY A 331 7.11 -16.20 0.50
C GLY A 331 6.94 -17.64 0.99
N TRP A 332 6.48 -17.81 2.22
CA TRP A 332 6.32 -19.12 2.83
C TRP A 332 5.20 -19.93 2.20
N SER A 333 4.02 -19.34 1.97
CA SER A 333 2.92 -20.09 1.34
C SER A 333 3.18 -20.42 -0.13
N TYR A 334 3.98 -19.63 -0.85
CA TYR A 334 4.52 -20.03 -2.15
C TYR A 334 5.49 -21.22 -2.04
N LEU A 335 6.45 -21.13 -1.10
CA LEU A 335 7.48 -22.15 -0.92
C LEU A 335 6.89 -23.52 -0.53
N ILE A 336 5.90 -23.56 0.35
CA ILE A 336 5.34 -24.82 0.87
C ILE A 336 4.12 -25.32 0.07
N ASN A 337 3.84 -24.80 -1.12
CA ASN A 337 2.69 -25.18 -1.97
C ASN A 337 1.31 -24.91 -1.35
N LEU A 338 1.16 -23.83 -0.58
CA LEU A 338 -0.11 -23.37 0.02
C LEU A 338 -0.62 -22.07 -0.63
N THR A 339 -0.51 -21.98 -1.96
CA THR A 339 -0.88 -20.77 -2.71
C THR A 339 -2.37 -20.42 -2.58
N MET A 340 -3.25 -21.38 -2.29
CA MET A 340 -4.68 -21.11 -2.02
C MET A 340 -4.90 -20.32 -0.72
N ILE A 341 -4.07 -20.54 0.31
CA ILE A 341 -4.10 -19.70 1.52
C ILE A 341 -3.63 -18.29 1.16
N GLY A 342 -2.58 -18.17 0.36
CA GLY A 342 -2.08 -16.88 -0.10
C GLY A 342 -3.13 -16.09 -0.89
N THR A 343 -3.83 -16.71 -1.85
CA THR A 343 -4.92 -16.03 -2.60
C THR A 343 -6.07 -15.61 -1.71
N THR A 344 -6.44 -16.45 -0.74
CA THR A 344 -7.44 -16.14 0.29
C THR A 344 -7.03 -14.89 1.07
N VAL A 345 -5.80 -14.82 1.55
CA VAL A 345 -5.26 -13.66 2.28
C VAL A 345 -5.23 -12.42 1.38
N PHE A 346 -4.72 -12.51 0.14
CA PHE A 346 -4.66 -11.36 -0.77
C PHE A 346 -6.04 -10.75 -1.02
N VAL A 347 -7.05 -11.56 -1.35
CA VAL A 347 -8.42 -11.06 -1.61
C VAL A 347 -9.02 -10.45 -0.34
N CYS A 348 -8.81 -11.07 0.82
CA CYS A 348 -9.20 -10.52 2.12
C CYS A 348 -8.59 -9.13 2.36
N MET A 349 -7.38 -8.91 1.87
CA MET A 349 -6.64 -7.68 2.13
C MET A 349 -6.99 -6.56 1.14
N ASP A 350 -6.92 -6.84 -0.15
CA ASP A 350 -6.96 -5.84 -1.21
C ASP A 350 -8.35 -5.18 -1.36
N ILE A 351 -9.43 -5.94 -1.15
CA ILE A 351 -10.80 -5.41 -1.28
C ILE A 351 -11.03 -4.27 -0.26
N PRO A 352 -10.89 -4.47 1.06
CA PRO A 352 -10.99 -3.39 2.04
C PRO A 352 -10.05 -2.21 1.77
N ASP A 353 -8.81 -2.46 1.35
CA ASP A 353 -7.81 -1.41 1.13
C ASP A 353 -8.18 -0.50 -0.05
N THR A 354 -8.82 -1.07 -1.08
CA THR A 354 -9.40 -0.30 -2.18
C THR A 354 -10.43 0.70 -1.68
N TRP A 355 -11.34 0.25 -0.81
CA TRP A 355 -12.41 1.09 -0.25
C TRP A 355 -11.87 2.14 0.72
N LEU A 356 -10.85 1.80 1.52
CA LEU A 356 -10.17 2.75 2.40
C LEU A 356 -9.50 3.86 1.59
N GLY A 357 -8.67 3.50 0.60
CA GLY A 357 -8.01 4.45 -0.29
C GLY A 357 -9.03 5.32 -1.03
N PHE A 358 -10.13 4.72 -1.47
CA PHE A 358 -11.20 5.45 -2.18
C PHE A 358 -11.90 6.46 -1.28
N SER A 359 -12.21 6.08 -0.03
CA SER A 359 -12.78 7.01 0.95
C SER A 359 -11.85 8.21 1.20
N LYS A 360 -10.54 7.99 1.33
CA LYS A 360 -9.56 9.07 1.54
C LYS A 360 -9.37 9.94 0.31
N ALA A 361 -9.37 9.36 -0.90
CA ALA A 361 -9.29 10.12 -2.13
C ALA A 361 -10.49 11.09 -2.29
N LEU A 362 -11.71 10.60 -2.04
CA LEU A 362 -12.93 11.44 -2.03
C LEU A 362 -12.86 12.53 -0.97
N ASN A 363 -12.23 12.24 0.17
CA ASN A 363 -12.05 13.20 1.22
C ASN A 363 -11.19 14.40 0.78
N TYR A 364 -10.03 14.13 0.18
CA TYR A 364 -9.16 15.19 -0.34
C TYR A 364 -9.79 16.01 -1.48
N MET A 365 -10.80 15.45 -2.16
CA MET A 365 -11.61 16.13 -3.17
C MET A 365 -12.71 17.05 -2.58
N GLY A 366 -12.90 17.07 -1.25
CA GLY A 366 -13.94 17.86 -0.57
C GLY A 366 -15.36 17.29 -0.72
N LEU A 367 -15.48 15.99 -1.00
CA LEU A 367 -16.77 15.32 -1.22
C LEU A 367 -17.32 14.69 0.07
N ASP A 368 -17.55 15.54 1.05
CA ASP A 368 -17.74 15.18 2.45
C ASP A 368 -18.86 14.17 2.69
N ASN A 369 -20.06 14.46 2.20
CA ASN A 369 -21.25 13.60 2.37
C ASN A 369 -21.05 12.21 1.74
N ILE A 370 -20.40 12.15 0.57
CA ILE A 370 -20.12 10.90 -0.13
C ILE A 370 -19.05 10.12 0.64
N THR A 371 -18.03 10.82 1.11
CA THR A 371 -16.94 10.24 1.91
C THR A 371 -17.49 9.52 3.14
N VAL A 372 -18.49 10.11 3.83
CA VAL A 372 -19.19 9.47 4.96
C VAL A 372 -19.80 8.14 4.59
N ALA A 373 -20.61 8.14 3.52
CA ALA A 373 -21.35 6.97 3.10
C ALA A 373 -20.38 5.85 2.66
N ILE A 374 -19.34 6.20 1.91
CA ILE A 374 -18.31 5.27 1.46
C ILE A 374 -17.50 4.73 2.64
N PHE A 375 -17.16 5.56 3.63
CA PHE A 375 -16.45 5.12 4.83
C PHE A 375 -17.29 4.16 5.68
N ALA A 376 -18.60 4.39 5.80
CA ALA A 376 -19.52 3.47 6.48
C ALA A 376 -19.62 2.12 5.75
N ILE A 377 -19.70 2.11 4.42
CA ILE A 377 -19.66 0.89 3.61
C ILE A 377 -18.33 0.16 3.80
N PHE A 378 -17.22 0.90 3.78
CA PHE A 378 -15.89 0.39 4.04
C PHE A 378 -15.81 -0.32 5.41
N MET A 379 -16.41 0.21 6.47
CA MET A 379 -16.42 -0.46 7.78
C MET A 379 -17.10 -1.84 7.74
N VAL A 380 -18.20 -1.98 6.98
CA VAL A 380 -18.87 -3.28 6.77
C VAL A 380 -17.96 -4.23 6.00
N ILE A 381 -17.34 -3.75 4.92
CA ILE A 381 -16.41 -4.53 4.09
C ILE A 381 -15.20 -4.98 4.92
N TRP A 382 -14.59 -4.10 5.71
CA TRP A 382 -13.49 -4.44 6.60
C TRP A 382 -13.88 -5.51 7.62
N THR A 383 -15.06 -5.37 8.24
CA THR A 383 -15.56 -6.37 9.20
C THR A 383 -15.68 -7.74 8.56
N TYR A 384 -16.25 -7.82 7.36
CA TYR A 384 -16.43 -9.08 6.67
C TYR A 384 -15.10 -9.69 6.22
N PHE A 385 -14.26 -8.94 5.49
CA PHE A 385 -13.03 -9.47 4.90
C PHE A 385 -11.88 -9.55 5.91
N ARG A 386 -11.53 -8.46 6.60
CA ARG A 386 -10.36 -8.44 7.49
C ARG A 386 -10.58 -9.18 8.80
N ILE A 387 -11.81 -9.21 9.32
CA ILE A 387 -12.11 -9.85 10.61
C ILE A 387 -12.73 -11.23 10.42
N TYR A 388 -13.93 -11.32 9.83
CA TYR A 388 -14.66 -12.59 9.76
C TYR A 388 -13.95 -13.62 8.89
N LEU A 389 -13.60 -13.30 7.64
CA LEU A 389 -12.96 -14.25 6.72
C LEU A 389 -11.52 -14.61 7.13
N SER A 390 -10.75 -13.66 7.67
CA SER A 390 -9.44 -13.95 8.27
C SER A 390 -9.56 -14.90 9.48
N ALA A 391 -10.53 -14.67 10.36
CA ALA A 391 -10.77 -15.55 11.51
C ALA A 391 -11.27 -16.94 11.07
N ALA A 392 -12.11 -17.01 10.02
CA ALA A 392 -12.53 -18.27 9.42
C ALA A 392 -11.32 -19.04 8.85
N THR A 393 -10.40 -18.35 8.17
CA THR A 393 -9.15 -18.94 7.66
C THR A 393 -8.30 -19.51 8.79
N LEU A 394 -8.13 -18.79 9.89
CA LEU A 394 -7.47 -19.29 11.10
C LEU A 394 -8.16 -20.51 11.71
N HIS A 395 -9.49 -20.49 11.78
CA HIS A 395 -10.27 -21.63 12.23
C HIS A 395 -10.02 -22.87 11.35
N SER A 396 -9.97 -22.69 10.03
CA SER A 396 -9.60 -23.77 9.10
C SER A 396 -8.20 -24.32 9.35
N VAL A 397 -7.20 -23.46 9.58
CA VAL A 397 -5.84 -23.88 9.95
C VAL A 397 -5.83 -24.72 11.22
N TRP A 398 -6.67 -24.41 12.20
CA TRP A 398 -6.68 -25.14 13.47
C TRP A 398 -7.44 -26.48 13.39
N TYR A 399 -8.62 -26.48 12.77
CA TYR A 399 -9.54 -27.62 12.82
C TYR A 399 -9.55 -28.48 11.55
N GLN A 400 -9.18 -27.93 10.39
CA GLN A 400 -9.23 -28.61 9.10
C GLN A 400 -7.86 -29.04 8.57
N PHE A 401 -6.76 -28.71 9.26
CA PHE A 401 -5.41 -29.19 8.92
C PHE A 401 -5.33 -30.72 8.80
N GLY A 402 -6.17 -31.46 9.52
CA GLY A 402 -6.24 -32.92 9.43
C GLY A 402 -6.72 -33.47 8.08
N LEU A 403 -7.32 -32.64 7.22
CA LEU A 403 -7.82 -33.02 5.89
C LEU A 403 -6.68 -33.24 4.87
N ILE A 404 -5.45 -32.87 5.20
CA ILE A 404 -4.28 -33.13 4.35
C ILE A 404 -4.16 -34.64 4.10
N PRO A 405 -3.99 -35.08 2.84
CA PRO A 405 -3.85 -36.49 2.51
C PRO A 405 -2.75 -37.17 3.33
N ARG A 406 -2.98 -38.42 3.76
CA ARG A 406 -2.05 -39.11 4.69
C ARG A 406 -0.62 -39.19 4.16
N TYR A 407 -0.45 -39.41 2.86
CA TYR A 407 0.84 -39.49 2.18
C TYR A 407 1.60 -38.15 2.12
N ALA A 408 0.89 -37.02 2.27
CA ALA A 408 1.47 -35.68 2.17
C ALA A 408 1.82 -35.08 3.54
N ARG A 409 1.60 -35.83 4.63
CA ARG A 409 1.90 -35.41 6.02
C ARG A 409 3.32 -35.82 6.44
N GLU A 410 4.27 -35.63 5.54
CA GLU A 410 5.66 -36.01 5.68
C GLU A 410 6.55 -34.78 5.40
N TRP A 411 7.73 -34.75 6.02
CA TRP A 411 8.72 -33.70 5.78
C TRP A 411 9.70 -34.17 4.71
N GLU A 412 9.30 -34.00 3.45
CA GLU A 412 10.13 -34.31 2.27
C GLU A 412 10.15 -33.13 1.29
N PRO A 413 10.93 -32.07 1.59
CA PRO A 413 11.01 -30.86 0.76
C PRO A 413 11.34 -31.11 -0.72
N GLU A 414 12.17 -32.12 -1.01
CA GLU A 414 12.57 -32.51 -2.38
C GLU A 414 11.37 -32.94 -3.23
N LYS A 415 10.37 -33.59 -2.63
CA LYS A 415 9.11 -33.96 -3.28
C LYS A 415 8.03 -32.87 -3.17
N GLY A 416 8.36 -31.74 -2.55
CA GLY A 416 7.42 -30.66 -2.29
C GLY A 416 6.41 -30.95 -1.18
N LEU A 417 6.71 -31.90 -0.29
CA LEU A 417 5.89 -32.25 0.87
C LEU A 417 6.46 -31.59 2.13
N TRP A 418 5.68 -30.71 2.75
CA TRP A 418 6.14 -29.91 3.89
C TRP A 418 5.31 -30.10 5.16
N LEU A 419 4.05 -30.56 5.04
CA LEU A 419 3.04 -30.37 6.09
C LEU A 419 3.00 -31.49 7.13
N VAL A 420 3.98 -31.48 8.03
CA VAL A 420 3.97 -32.26 9.26
C VAL A 420 3.18 -31.59 10.39
N SER A 421 2.84 -32.33 11.45
CA SER A 421 1.94 -31.87 12.52
C SER A 421 2.30 -30.54 13.18
N TRP A 422 3.59 -30.19 13.27
CA TRP A 422 4.03 -28.91 13.85
C TRP A 422 3.90 -27.71 12.89
N MET A 423 3.79 -27.95 11.57
CA MET A 423 3.62 -26.88 10.57
C MET A 423 2.31 -26.11 10.74
N ARG A 424 1.30 -26.71 11.38
CA ARG A 424 0.07 -26.01 11.75
C ARG A 424 0.35 -24.71 12.53
N TYR A 425 1.35 -24.73 13.41
CA TYR A 425 1.71 -23.57 14.23
C TYR A 425 2.45 -22.51 13.41
N GLN A 426 3.32 -22.92 12.49
CA GLN A 426 4.01 -22.01 11.57
C GLN A 426 3.06 -21.30 10.60
N ILE A 427 1.95 -21.94 10.23
CA ILE A 427 0.91 -21.31 9.40
C ILE A 427 0.02 -20.42 10.28
N PHE A 428 -0.38 -20.91 11.46
CA PHE A 428 -1.30 -20.21 12.35
C PHE A 428 -0.71 -18.91 12.90
N ALA A 429 0.53 -18.93 13.42
CA ALA A 429 1.13 -17.79 14.10
C ALA A 429 1.18 -16.49 13.26
N PRO A 430 1.69 -16.48 12.02
CA PRO A 430 1.72 -15.26 11.20
C PRO A 430 0.32 -14.82 10.76
N LEU A 431 -0.61 -15.74 10.48
CA LEU A 431 -2.00 -15.39 10.18
C LEU A 431 -2.72 -14.77 11.39
N PHE A 432 -2.42 -15.27 12.60
CA PHE A 432 -2.97 -14.76 13.83
C PHE A 432 -2.41 -13.37 14.14
N LEU A 433 -1.10 -13.17 13.98
CA LEU A 433 -0.49 -11.85 14.09
C LEU A 433 -1.06 -10.86 13.08
N LEU A 434 -1.30 -11.30 11.85
CA LEU A 434 -1.96 -10.49 10.83
C LEU A 434 -3.39 -10.11 11.25
N LEU A 435 -4.17 -11.03 11.85
CA LEU A 435 -5.49 -10.71 12.39
C LEU A 435 -5.41 -9.70 13.56
N LEU A 436 -4.42 -9.83 14.44
CA LEU A 436 -4.22 -8.87 15.54
C LEU A 436 -3.92 -7.46 15.02
N LEU A 437 -3.06 -7.33 14.01
CA LEU A 437 -2.80 -6.04 13.36
C LEU A 437 -4.08 -5.46 12.73
N ASN A 438 -4.87 -6.29 12.06
CA ASN A 438 -6.16 -5.86 11.51
C ASN A 438 -7.16 -5.42 12.58
N LEU A 439 -7.19 -6.09 13.74
CA LEU A 439 -8.02 -5.69 14.89
C LEU A 439 -7.54 -4.38 15.52
N PHE A 440 -6.23 -4.20 15.63
CA PHE A 440 -5.63 -2.94 16.06
C PHE A 440 -6.13 -1.80 15.16
N TRP A 441 -5.97 -1.89 13.84
CA TRP A 441 -6.44 -0.88 12.90
C TRP A 441 -7.95 -0.68 12.92
N TYR A 442 -8.71 -1.76 13.08
CA TYR A 442 -10.15 -1.72 13.20
C TYR A 442 -10.62 -0.89 14.40
N ALA A 443 -9.98 -1.06 15.56
CA ALA A 443 -10.29 -0.28 16.76
C ALA A 443 -10.10 1.22 16.53
N LEU A 444 -9.10 1.58 15.73
CA LEU A 444 -8.74 2.97 15.44
C LEU A 444 -9.77 3.58 14.50
N MET A 445 -10.15 2.86 13.45
CA MET A 445 -11.23 3.25 12.54
C MET A 445 -12.57 3.42 13.24
N TRP A 446 -12.93 2.53 14.17
CA TRP A 446 -14.11 2.73 15.02
C TRP A 446 -14.01 3.97 15.89
N ARG A 447 -12.84 4.22 16.51
CA ARG A 447 -12.63 5.45 17.29
C ARG A 447 -12.87 6.69 16.45
N ILE A 448 -12.40 6.73 15.21
CA ILE A 448 -12.64 7.87 14.30
C ILE A 448 -14.11 7.96 13.92
N MET A 449 -14.76 6.85 13.60
CA MET A 449 -16.18 6.84 13.26
C MET A 449 -17.06 7.34 14.42
N PHE A 450 -16.79 6.92 15.66
CA PHE A 450 -17.53 7.39 16.82
C PHE A 450 -17.30 8.88 17.10
N ARG A 451 -16.08 9.39 16.90
CA ARG A 451 -15.80 10.83 17.00
C ARG A 451 -16.59 11.62 15.95
N ALA A 452 -16.61 11.14 14.71
CA ALA A 452 -17.32 11.76 13.62
C ALA A 452 -18.85 11.80 13.85
N ILE A 453 -19.43 10.74 14.44
CA ILE A 453 -20.87 10.68 14.78
C ILE A 453 -21.22 11.61 15.95
N ARG A 454 -20.35 11.75 16.96
CA ARG A 454 -20.64 12.54 18.17
C ARG A 454 -20.58 14.05 17.94
N GLY A 455 -20.09 14.53 16.80
CA GLY A 455 -19.96 15.96 16.51
C GLY A 455 -19.00 16.71 17.45
N VAL A 456 -18.31 16.00 18.34
CA VAL A 456 -17.24 16.53 19.19
C VAL A 456 -15.97 16.49 18.35
N VAL A 457 -15.78 17.54 17.57
CA VAL A 457 -14.49 17.89 17.01
C VAL A 457 -13.99 19.15 17.70
N GLU A 458 -13.83 19.07 19.02
CA GLU A 458 -12.94 19.98 19.75
C GLU A 458 -11.52 19.38 19.66
N ASP A 459 -10.76 19.94 18.73
CA ASP A 459 -9.57 20.74 19.04
C ASP A 459 -8.50 20.13 19.98
N GLU A 460 -7.97 18.95 19.64
CA GLU A 460 -6.65 18.47 20.11
C GLU A 460 -5.86 17.71 19.00
N ARG A 461 -6.18 17.93 17.71
CA ARG A 461 -5.45 17.27 16.62
C ARG A 461 -5.16 18.11 15.38
N GLU A 462 -5.50 19.41 15.38
CA GLU A 462 -4.63 20.35 14.66
C GLU A 462 -3.22 20.31 15.29
N ALA A 463 -3.14 19.94 16.58
CA ALA A 463 -1.94 19.91 17.39
C ALA A 463 -0.95 18.75 17.25
N GLY A 464 -0.87 18.09 16.10
CA GLY A 464 0.23 17.12 15.96
C GLY A 464 0.50 16.56 14.59
N GLU A 465 -0.29 16.81 13.56
CA GLU A 465 0.08 16.41 12.19
C GLU A 465 0.28 17.63 11.28
N ASP A 466 -0.40 18.74 11.57
CA ASP A 466 -0.13 20.05 10.98
C ASP A 466 0.74 20.91 11.92
N GLU A 467 0.56 20.84 13.25
CA GLU A 467 1.47 21.49 14.22
C GLU A 467 2.88 20.91 14.25
N GLU A 468 3.16 19.68 13.79
CA GLU A 468 4.56 19.22 13.68
C GLU A 468 5.30 19.90 12.52
N GLU A 469 4.60 20.29 11.44
CA GLU A 469 5.18 21.09 10.36
C GLU A 469 5.24 22.58 10.75
N GLU A 470 4.27 23.09 11.53
CA GLU A 470 4.35 24.45 12.11
C GLU A 470 5.38 24.55 13.26
N GLU A 471 5.57 23.52 14.09
CA GLU A 471 6.60 23.46 15.15
C GLU A 471 8.00 23.20 14.58
N GLU A 472 8.14 22.41 13.50
CA GLU A 472 9.42 22.30 12.77
C GLU A 472 9.74 23.59 12.00
N GLU A 473 8.74 24.34 11.55
CA GLU A 473 8.90 25.69 10.98
C GLU A 473 9.18 26.76 12.05
N GLU A 474 8.65 26.64 13.27
CA GLU A 474 8.98 27.52 14.42
C GLU A 474 10.37 27.22 14.98
N LYS A 475 10.75 25.94 15.14
CA LYS A 475 12.12 25.55 15.57
C LYS A 475 13.21 25.93 14.58
N LYS A 476 12.88 26.11 13.29
CA LYS A 476 13.79 26.64 12.26
C LYS A 476 13.80 28.17 12.16
N LYS A 477 12.84 28.87 12.78
CA LYS A 477 12.84 30.34 12.91
C LYS A 477 13.64 30.83 14.12
N ASP A 478 13.81 29.97 15.13
CA ASP A 478 14.56 30.26 16.35
C ASP A 478 16.05 29.79 16.32
N GLN A 479 16.56 29.36 15.17
CA GLN A 479 18.00 29.08 14.93
C GLN A 479 18.67 30.11 14.02
#